data_AF-A0A2M7PMG7-F1
#
_entry.id   AF-A0A2M7PMG7-F1
#
_cell.length_a   1.000
_cell.length_b   1.000
_cell.length_c   1.000
_cell.angle_alpha   90.00
_cell.angle_beta   90.00
_cell.angle_gamma   90.00
#
_symmetry.space_group_name_H-M   'P 1'
#
loop_
_entity.id
_entity.type
_entity.pdbx_description
1 polymer ?
#
loop_
_entity_poly.entity_id
_entity_poly.type
_entity_poly.pdbx_seq_one_letter_code
_entity_poly.pdbx_strand_id
1 'polypeptide(L)' 'MKEFEIIDHTADIGIVAYGKTKREVFINAAKGMFEIIAGEDRDLK' A
#
# COMPACT_ATOMS: atom_id res chain seq x y z
N MET A 1 -14.08 -2.56 -2.58
CA MET A 1 -13.30 -1.47 -3.21
C MET A 1 -11.83 -1.83 -3.07
N LYS A 2 -11.02 -1.62 -4.10
CA LYS A 2 -9.56 -1.81 -4.02
C LYS A 2 -8.97 -0.82 -3.01
N GLU A 3 -8.07 -1.26 -2.15
CA GLU A 3 -7.43 -0.40 -1.13
C GLU A 3 -6.22 0.34 -1.72
N PHE A 4 -5.36 -0.39 -2.43
CA PHE A 4 -4.22 0.15 -3.14
C PHE A 4 -3.84 -0.74 -4.33
N GLU A 5 -2.94 -0.25 -5.18
CA GLU A 5 -2.25 -1.04 -6.19
C GLU A 5 -0.78 -0.68 -6.27
N ILE A 6 0.05 -1.69 -6.45
CA ILE A 6 1.47 -1.52 -6.70
C ILE A 6 1.65 -1.26 -8.19
N ILE A 7 2.43 -0.23 -8.53
CA ILE A 7 2.85 0.07 -9.88
C ILE A 7 4.36 -0.14 -9.98
N ASP A 8 4.76 -0.88 -11.01
CA ASP A 8 6.15 -1.24 -11.23
C ASP A 8 6.84 -0.13 -12.04
N HIS A 9 7.99 0.33 -11.56
CA HIS A 9 8.81 1.32 -12.25
C HIS A 9 10.27 0.82 -12.26
N THR A 10 11.01 1.08 -13.34
CA THR A 10 12.25 0.36 -13.66
C THR A 10 13.36 0.47 -12.59
N ALA A 11 13.27 1.43 -11.67
CA ALA A 11 14.20 1.61 -10.56
C ALA A 11 13.51 1.76 -9.19
N ASP A 12 12.21 2.06 -9.18
CA ASP A 12 11.45 2.41 -7.97
C ASP A 12 10.17 1.59 -7.95
N ILE A 13 9.49 1.58 -6.81
CA ILE A 13 8.19 0.96 -6.68
C ILE A 13 7.20 2.01 -6.18
N GLY A 14 6.04 2.09 -6.85
CA GLY A 14 5.00 3.07 -6.54
C GLY A 14 3.74 2.40 -6.01
N ILE A 15 2.90 3.18 -5.32
CA ILE A 15 1.59 2.73 -4.85
C ILE A 15 0.55 3.79 -5.22
N VAL A 16 -0.57 3.37 -5.80
CA VAL A 16 -1.78 4.20 -5.89
C VAL A 16 -2.77 3.73 -4.83
N ALA A 17 -3.07 4.59 -3.86
CA ALA A 17 -3.99 4.30 -2.75
C ALA A 17 -5.36 4.96 -2.96
N TYR A 18 -6.41 4.25 -2.57
CA TYR A 18 -7.80 4.64 -2.79
C TYR A 18 -8.54 4.82 -1.46
N GLY A 19 -9.53 5.71 -1.41
CA GLY A 19 -10.37 5.94 -0.24
C GLY A 19 -11.45 6.97 -0.49
N LYS A 20 -12.56 6.89 0.26
CA LYS A 20 -13.66 7.87 0.20
C LYS A 20 -13.33 9.16 0.93
N THR A 21 -12.35 9.11 1.84
CA THR A 21 -11.85 10.25 2.60
C THR A 21 -10.33 10.32 2.52
N LYS A 22 -9.78 11.51 2.76
CA LYS A 22 -8.31 11.67 2.86
C LYS A 22 -7.71 10.72 3.90
N ARG A 23 -8.37 10.55 5.05
CA ARG A 23 -7.93 9.63 6.10
C ARG A 23 -7.78 8.20 5.58
N GLU A 24 -8.77 7.71 4.83
CA GLU A 24 -8.73 6.36 4.25
C GLU A 24 -7.59 6.20 3.24
N VAL A 25 -7.35 7.20 2.39
CA VAL A 25 -6.25 7.18 1.42
C VAL A 25 -4.89 7.04 2.14
N PHE A 26 -4.67 7.80 3.23
CA PHE A 26 -3.42 7.72 3.99
C PHE A 26 -3.24 6.35 4.67
N ILE A 27 -4.30 5.79 5.24
CA ILE A 27 -4.26 4.44 5.84
C ILE A 27 -3.91 3.40 4.77
N ASN A 28 -4.54 3.47 3.60
CA ASN A 28 -4.30 2.50 2.53
C ASN A 28 -2.95 2.67 1.84
N ALA A 29 -2.40 3.88 1.79
CA ALA A 29 -1.02 4.11 1.36
C ALA A 29 -0.01 3.45 2.31
N ALA A 30 -0.23 3.57 3.63
CA ALA A 30 0.62 2.91 4.62
C ALA A 30 0.55 1.39 4.49
N LYS A 31 -0.64 0.80 4.28
CA LYS A 31 -0.79 -0.63 4.01
C LYS A 31 0.02 -1.08 2.79
N GLY A 32 -0.10 -0.38 1.67
CA GLY A 32 0.67 -0.71 0.46
C GLY A 32 2.17 -0.57 0.66
N MET A 33 2.62 0.37 1.49
CA MET A 33 4.04 0.52 1.84
C MET A 33 4.54 -0.67 2.67
N PHE A 34 3.75 -1.13 3.65
CA PHE A 34 4.10 -2.32 4.42
C PHE A 34 4.13 -3.58 3.56
N GLU A 35 3.19 -3.73 2.61
CA GLU A 35 3.21 -4.83 1.64
C GLU A 35 4.52 -4.88 0.85
N ILE A 36 5.05 -3.71 0.44
CA ILE A 36 6.35 -3.63 -0.27
C ILE A 36 7.52 -4.01 0.62
N ILE A 37 7.55 -3.51 1.86
CA ILE A 37 8.71 -3.63 2.75
C ILE A 37 8.77 -5.01 3.43
N ALA A 38 7.62 -5.53 3.83
CA ALA A 38 7.51 -6.72 4.67
C ALA A 38 6.78 -7.89 3.98
N GLY A 39 6.14 -7.68 2.82
CA GLY A 39 5.29 -8.68 2.18
C GLY A 39 4.07 -9.05 3.03
N GLU A 40 3.44 -10.18 2.71
CA GLU A 40 2.31 -10.72 3.48
C GLU A 40 2.74 -11.39 4.81
N ASP A 41 3.77 -10.90 5.50
CA ASP A 41 4.16 -11.47 6.79
C ASP A 41 3.15 -11.06 7.86
N ARG A 42 2.15 -11.92 8.08
CA ARG A 42 1.05 -11.72 9.05
C ARG A 42 1.43 -12.12 10.47
N ASP A 43 2.67 -12.58 10.68
CA ASP A 43 3.15 -13.13 11.95
C ASP A 43 4.03 -12.15 12.75
N LEU A 44 3.72 -10.85 12.70
CA LEU A 44 4.22 -9.89 13.69
C LEU A 44 3.56 -10.21 15.05
N LYS A 45 4.19 -11.09 15.82
CA LYS A 45 3.87 -11.34 17.23
C LYS A 45 4.21 -10.16 18.13
#